data_AF-A0A2T0LR30-F1
#
_entry.id   AF-A0A2T0LR30-F1
#
_cell.length_a   1.000
_cell.length_b   1.000
_cell.length_c   1.000
_cell.angle_alpha   90.00
_cell.angle_beta   90.00
_cell.angle_gamma   90.00
#
_symmetry.space_group_name_H-M   'P 1'
#
loop_
_entity.id
_entity.type
_entity.pdbx_description
1 polymer ?
#
loop_
_entity_poly.entity_id
_entity_poly.type
_entity_poly.pdbx_seq_one_letter_code
_entity_poly.pdbx_strand_id
1 'polypeptide(L)'
;MPDPGSHSYDVRRTRLRAEYDDRGVPDQHADEAANERLEREHPARPLGDPGRAAGPQGTRGTSRGDPSIDQPPRPVAAELELRSAAFSDHTIVPDRYSRVGDDISPPLEWTRVPDGTEELALVVEDPDAPGGTFTHWVVTNIPPDARGAGEGELPPGGVPGRNDFGELGWGGPQPPVGDDAHRYFFRLYAVDRPLGLGEGATAEDVRAAAKDHTLARGNLVGLFAR
;
A
#
# COMPACT_ATOMS: atom_id res chain seq x y z
N MET A 1 -8.20 16.74 20.69
CA MET A 1 -9.13 16.07 19.76
C MET A 1 -8.39 14.91 19.17
N PRO A 2 -9.03 13.75 18.96
CA PRO A 2 -8.31 12.61 18.43
C PRO A 2 -7.98 12.85 16.97
N ASP A 3 -6.71 12.65 16.62
CA ASP A 3 -6.23 12.87 15.27
C ASP A 3 -6.94 11.93 14.29
N PRO A 4 -7.18 12.34 13.03
CA PRO A 4 -7.65 11.45 11.98
C PRO A 4 -6.75 10.20 11.91
N GLY A 5 -7.33 9.00 11.98
CA GLY A 5 -6.60 7.73 12.08
C GLY A 5 -6.24 7.29 13.50
N SER A 6 -6.68 8.01 14.54
CA SER A 6 -6.62 7.54 15.92
C SER A 6 -7.70 6.49 16.19
N HIS A 7 -7.41 5.51 17.05
CA HIS A 7 -8.40 4.56 17.58
C HIS A 7 -9.69 5.24 18.10
N SER A 8 -9.57 6.45 18.65
CA SER A 8 -10.71 7.22 19.16
C SER A 8 -11.50 7.98 18.07
N TYR A 9 -10.88 8.21 16.90
CA TYR A 9 -11.55 8.62 15.67
C TYR A 9 -12.36 7.46 15.10
N ASP A 10 -11.78 6.25 15.04
CA ASP A 10 -12.43 5.05 14.49
C ASP A 10 -13.65 4.64 15.33
N VAL A 11 -13.54 4.66 16.67
CA VAL A 11 -14.68 4.38 17.57
C VAL A 11 -15.84 5.36 17.37
N ARG A 12 -15.56 6.64 17.07
CA ARG A 12 -16.61 7.63 16.75
C ARG A 12 -17.20 7.42 15.37
N ARG A 13 -16.38 7.08 14.39
CA ARG A 13 -16.81 6.79 13.01
C ARG A 13 -17.74 5.57 12.97
N THR A 14 -17.41 4.49 13.68
CA THR A 14 -18.28 3.30 13.77
C THR A 14 -19.64 3.61 14.40
N ARG A 15 -19.68 4.48 15.42
CA ARG A 15 -20.94 4.91 16.05
C ARG A 15 -21.80 5.76 15.11
N LEU A 16 -21.18 6.64 14.34
CA LEU A 16 -21.88 7.47 13.35
C LEU A 16 -22.41 6.62 12.18
N ARG A 17 -21.66 5.63 11.71
CA ARG A 17 -22.11 4.69 10.67
C ARG A 17 -23.36 3.92 11.11
N ALA A 18 -23.34 3.35 12.31
CA ALA A 18 -24.52 2.68 12.87
C ALA A 18 -25.75 3.60 13.01
N GLU A 19 -25.54 4.91 13.27
CA GLU A 19 -26.62 5.90 13.32
C GLU A 19 -27.22 6.21 11.93
N TYR A 20 -26.43 6.12 10.86
CA TYR A 20 -26.90 6.33 9.48
C TYR A 20 -27.54 5.09 8.86
N ASP A 21 -27.08 3.90 9.22
CA ASP A 21 -27.68 2.63 8.81
C ASP A 21 -29.10 2.48 9.39
N ASP A 22 -29.31 2.87 10.66
CA ASP A 22 -30.63 2.89 11.32
C ASP A 22 -31.61 3.90 10.67
N ARG A 23 -31.08 4.89 9.94
CA ARG A 23 -31.86 5.88 9.18
C ARG A 23 -32.15 5.46 7.72
N GLY A 24 -31.73 4.25 7.32
CA GLY A 24 -32.01 3.69 6.00
C GLY A 24 -31.19 4.30 4.86
N VAL A 25 -30.00 4.85 5.17
CA VAL A 25 -29.06 5.34 4.17
C VAL A 25 -28.30 4.15 3.58
N PRO A 26 -28.24 3.97 2.25
CA PRO A 26 -27.45 2.89 1.64
C PRO A 26 -25.95 3.05 2.00
N ASP A 27 -25.24 1.95 2.32
CA ASP A 27 -23.85 1.93 2.82
C ASP A 27 -22.89 2.94 2.16
N GLN A 28 -22.91 3.01 0.83
CA GLN A 28 -22.06 3.92 0.04
C GLN A 28 -22.29 5.41 0.37
N HIS A 29 -23.51 5.80 0.75
CA HIS A 29 -23.84 7.17 1.15
C HIS A 29 -23.70 7.41 2.66
N ALA A 30 -23.68 6.34 3.46
CA ALA A 30 -23.49 6.44 4.91
C ALA A 30 -22.03 6.80 5.25
N ASP A 31 -21.07 6.22 4.53
CA ASP A 31 -19.65 6.54 4.70
C ASP A 31 -19.32 7.99 4.26
N GLU A 32 -19.91 8.45 3.16
CA GLU A 32 -19.77 9.83 2.67
C GLU A 32 -20.42 10.84 3.64
N ALA A 33 -21.65 10.58 4.09
CA ALA A 33 -22.36 11.45 5.03
C ALA A 33 -21.69 11.52 6.42
N ALA A 34 -21.06 10.43 6.87
CA ALA A 34 -20.28 10.39 8.10
C ALA A 34 -19.00 11.25 7.99
N ASN A 35 -18.28 11.16 6.88
CA ASN A 35 -17.10 11.97 6.61
C ASN A 35 -17.46 13.47 6.51
N GLU A 36 -18.49 13.83 5.76
CA GLU A 36 -18.91 15.23 5.62
C GLU A 36 -19.36 15.86 6.94
N ARG A 37 -20.00 15.09 7.83
CA ARG A 37 -20.44 15.59 9.14
C ARG A 37 -19.25 15.85 10.05
N LEU A 38 -18.24 14.98 10.02
CA LEU A 38 -17.01 15.16 10.78
C LEU A 38 -16.22 16.38 10.30
N GLU A 39 -16.23 16.67 8.99
CA GLU A 39 -15.59 17.84 8.40
C GLU A 39 -16.33 19.16 8.71
N ARG A 40 -17.67 19.15 8.76
CA ARG A 40 -18.48 20.31 9.15
C ARG A 40 -18.36 20.64 10.64
N GLU A 41 -18.25 19.63 11.50
CA GLU A 41 -18.12 19.81 12.95
C GLU A 41 -16.71 20.31 13.35
N HIS A 42 -15.68 20.07 12.52
CA HIS A 42 -14.30 20.49 12.76
C HIS A 42 -13.58 20.96 11.48
N PRO A 43 -13.77 22.22 11.05
CA PRO A 43 -13.08 22.74 9.88
C PRO A 43 -11.56 22.67 10.09
N ALA A 44 -10.84 22.19 9.06
CA ALA A 44 -9.39 22.18 9.04
C ALA A 44 -8.83 23.57 9.39
N ARG A 45 -7.83 23.61 10.28
CA ARG A 45 -7.16 24.86 10.66
C ARG A 45 -6.53 25.48 9.40
N PRO A 46 -6.75 26.77 9.11
CA PRO A 46 -6.09 27.39 7.97
C PRO A 46 -4.58 27.45 8.20
N LEU A 47 -3.81 27.11 7.16
CA LEU A 47 -2.37 27.37 7.07
C LEU A 47 -2.14 28.88 7.28
N GLY A 48 -1.35 29.21 8.31
CA GLY A 48 -1.01 30.59 8.65
C GLY A 48 -0.12 31.25 7.57
N ASP A 49 -0.47 32.49 7.27
CA ASP A 49 0.13 33.46 6.33
C ASP A 49 1.67 33.63 6.48
N PRO A 50 2.47 33.63 5.38
CA PRO A 50 3.90 33.84 5.44
C PRO A 50 4.23 35.34 5.45
N GLY A 51 4.20 35.97 6.63
CA GLY A 51 4.50 37.39 6.75
C GLY A 51 5.03 37.82 8.12
N ARG A 52 6.34 38.14 8.15
CA ARG A 52 7.10 38.86 9.21
C ARG A 52 7.45 38.11 10.50
N ALA A 53 8.75 37.91 10.69
CA ALA A 53 9.47 38.47 11.84
C ALA A 53 10.99 38.50 11.57
N ALA A 54 11.52 39.70 11.44
CA ALA A 54 12.95 39.99 11.56
C ALA A 54 13.39 39.88 13.04
N GLY A 55 14.58 39.35 13.27
CA GLY A 55 15.26 39.29 14.57
C GLY A 55 16.78 39.17 14.39
N PRO A 56 17.60 39.55 15.40
CA PRO A 56 18.68 40.52 15.20
C PRO A 56 20.07 39.94 14.90
N GLN A 57 20.94 40.85 14.43
CA GLN A 57 22.34 40.67 14.07
C GLN A 57 23.21 40.18 15.25
N GLY A 58 23.84 39.02 15.08
CA GLY A 58 24.88 38.48 15.97
C GLY A 58 26.25 38.49 15.28
N THR A 59 27.27 38.86 16.04
CA THR A 59 28.62 39.25 15.62
C THR A 59 29.56 38.10 15.19
N ARG A 60 30.56 38.47 14.39
CA ARG A 60 31.65 37.66 13.81
C ARG A 60 32.29 36.66 14.79
N GLY A 61 32.36 35.40 14.35
CA GLY A 61 33.30 34.39 14.84
C GLY A 61 33.88 33.63 13.66
N THR A 62 35.18 33.79 13.42
CA THR A 62 35.94 33.06 12.41
C THR A 62 36.09 31.60 12.84
N SER A 63 35.45 30.67 12.14
CA SER A 63 35.88 29.27 12.18
C SER A 63 35.78 28.64 10.80
N ARG A 64 36.82 27.88 10.50
CA ARG A 64 37.22 27.33 9.20
C ARG A 64 36.21 26.24 8.81
N GLY A 65 35.53 26.42 7.68
CA GLY A 65 34.48 25.53 7.19
C GLY A 65 34.98 24.10 6.95
N ASP A 66 34.29 23.16 7.57
CA ASP A 66 34.33 21.73 7.27
C ASP A 66 33.47 21.50 6.00
N PRO A 67 33.99 20.90 4.91
CA PRO A 67 33.27 20.76 3.64
C PRO A 67 32.12 19.73 3.66
N SER A 68 31.71 19.23 4.83
CA SER A 68 30.69 18.18 4.95
C SER A 68 29.25 18.69 5.19
N ILE A 69 29.03 20.00 5.25
CA ILE A 69 27.70 20.59 5.59
C ILE A 69 26.90 21.05 4.36
N ASP A 70 27.48 21.04 3.15
CA ASP A 70 26.84 21.54 1.93
C ASP A 70 26.22 20.45 1.04
N GLN A 71 26.10 19.22 1.56
CA GLN A 71 25.30 18.21 0.87
C GLN A 71 23.84 18.44 1.29
N PRO A 72 22.94 18.82 0.36
CA PRO A 72 21.51 18.81 0.66
C PRO A 72 21.16 17.41 1.18
N PRO A 73 20.22 17.27 2.16
CA PRO A 73 19.77 15.96 2.57
C PRO A 73 19.39 15.20 1.30
N ARG A 74 19.94 13.99 1.11
CA ARG A 74 19.47 13.10 0.05
C ARG A 74 17.95 13.10 0.15
N PRO A 75 17.21 13.34 -0.94
CA PRO A 75 15.76 13.22 -0.88
C PRO A 75 15.48 11.84 -0.31
N VAL A 76 14.74 11.81 0.80
CA VAL A 76 14.14 10.57 1.30
C VAL A 76 13.48 9.93 0.10
N ALA A 77 13.96 8.74 -0.29
CA ALA A 77 13.54 8.09 -1.53
C ALA A 77 12.02 8.12 -1.60
N ALA A 78 11.48 8.66 -2.69
CA ALA A 78 10.04 8.66 -2.90
C ALA A 78 9.55 7.22 -2.82
N GLU A 79 8.76 6.89 -1.79
CA GLU A 79 8.16 5.56 -1.69
C GLU A 79 7.32 5.30 -2.94
N LEU A 80 7.45 4.11 -3.52
CA LEU A 80 6.55 3.63 -4.54
C LEU A 80 5.15 3.52 -3.92
N GLU A 81 4.15 4.22 -4.44
CA GLU A 81 2.79 4.08 -3.94
C GLU A 81 2.12 2.88 -4.59
N LEU A 82 1.43 2.09 -3.77
CA LEU A 82 0.58 1.00 -4.21
C LEU A 82 -0.81 1.19 -3.59
N ARG A 83 -1.86 1.14 -4.40
CA ARG A 83 -3.25 1.33 -4.00
C ARG A 83 -4.16 0.37 -4.76
N SER A 84 -5.39 0.23 -4.30
CA SER A 84 -6.47 -0.47 -4.99
C SER A 84 -7.72 0.39 -4.97
N ALA A 85 -8.48 0.39 -6.06
CA ALA A 85 -9.82 0.98 -6.07
C ALA A 85 -10.84 0.12 -5.30
N ALA A 86 -10.52 -1.15 -5.03
CA ALA A 86 -11.42 -2.09 -4.38
C ALA A 86 -11.40 -2.02 -2.85
N PHE A 87 -10.28 -1.60 -2.26
CA PHE A 87 -10.12 -1.49 -0.81
C PHE A 87 -9.00 -0.50 -0.46
N SER A 88 -9.11 0.09 0.72
CA SER A 88 -8.07 0.96 1.28
C SER A 88 -7.09 0.17 2.15
N ASP A 89 -5.94 0.76 2.44
CA ASP A 89 -4.94 0.12 3.29
C ASP A 89 -5.50 -0.23 4.69
N HIS A 90 -5.21 -1.45 5.14
CA HIS A 90 -5.72 -2.07 6.36
C HIS A 90 -7.27 -2.16 6.45
N THR A 91 -7.95 -2.27 5.30
CA THR A 91 -9.41 -2.48 5.26
C THR A 91 -9.78 -3.84 4.64
N ILE A 92 -11.06 -4.19 4.72
CA ILE A 92 -11.57 -5.47 4.26
C ILE A 92 -11.45 -5.58 2.73
N VAL A 93 -10.85 -6.67 2.27
CA VAL A 93 -10.85 -7.06 0.86
C VAL A 93 -12.22 -7.65 0.52
N PRO A 94 -12.92 -7.16 -0.52
CA PRO A 94 -14.21 -7.71 -0.90
C PRO A 94 -14.16 -9.21 -1.26
N ASP A 95 -15.21 -9.95 -0.88
CA ASP A 95 -15.30 -11.42 -1.06
C ASP A 95 -14.98 -11.90 -2.47
N ARG A 96 -15.32 -11.12 -3.49
CA ARG A 96 -15.06 -11.47 -4.89
C ARG A 96 -13.58 -11.73 -5.20
N TYR A 97 -12.66 -11.13 -4.45
CA TYR A 97 -11.22 -11.34 -4.63
C TYR A 97 -10.67 -12.53 -3.84
N SER A 98 -11.52 -13.18 -3.05
CA SER A 98 -11.18 -14.35 -2.25
C SER A 98 -11.61 -15.65 -2.93
N ARG A 99 -11.11 -16.78 -2.44
CA ARG A 99 -11.53 -18.11 -2.89
C ARG A 99 -12.95 -18.50 -2.49
N VAL A 100 -13.60 -17.73 -1.61
CA VAL A 100 -15.03 -17.92 -1.29
C VAL A 100 -15.93 -17.14 -2.25
N GLY A 101 -15.38 -16.18 -3.00
CA GLY A 101 -16.06 -15.45 -4.08
C GLY A 101 -15.60 -15.90 -5.46
N ASP A 102 -15.23 -14.95 -6.31
CA ASP A 102 -14.91 -15.18 -7.73
C ASP A 102 -13.44 -15.60 -7.95
N ASP A 103 -12.59 -15.51 -6.91
CA ASP A 103 -11.15 -15.79 -6.95
C ASP A 103 -10.38 -15.01 -8.04
N ILE A 104 -10.77 -13.76 -8.26
CA ILE A 104 -10.10 -12.84 -9.20
C ILE A 104 -9.15 -11.89 -8.45
N SER A 105 -8.08 -11.44 -9.09
CA SER A 105 -7.17 -10.46 -8.47
C SER A 105 -7.84 -9.09 -8.33
N PRO A 106 -7.57 -8.35 -7.23
CA PRO A 106 -8.05 -6.98 -7.10
C PRO A 106 -7.35 -6.04 -8.10
N PRO A 107 -8.03 -4.98 -8.56
CA PRO A 107 -7.38 -3.96 -9.36
C PRO A 107 -6.31 -3.27 -8.51
N LEU A 108 -5.09 -3.14 -9.04
CA LEU A 108 -3.97 -2.48 -8.38
C LEU A 108 -3.51 -1.31 -9.22
N GLU A 109 -3.14 -0.23 -8.55
CA GLU A 109 -2.56 0.95 -9.17
C GLU A 109 -1.31 1.34 -8.40
N TRP A 110 -0.26 1.72 -9.12
CA TRP A 110 0.96 2.22 -8.51
C TRP A 110 1.52 3.45 -9.20
N THR A 111 2.10 4.33 -8.39
CA THR A 111 2.69 5.58 -8.85
C THR A 111 4.01 5.84 -8.12
N ARG A 112 4.75 6.88 -8.53
CA ARG A 112 6.07 7.20 -7.96
C ARG A 112 7.09 6.07 -8.14
N VAL A 113 7.07 5.38 -9.29
CA VAL A 113 8.14 4.46 -9.70
C VAL A 113 9.45 5.25 -9.81
N PRO A 114 10.51 4.90 -9.07
CA PRO A 114 11.76 5.64 -9.10
C PRO A 114 12.44 5.61 -10.46
N ASP A 115 13.13 6.68 -10.81
CA ASP A 115 14.06 6.68 -11.95
C ASP A 115 15.14 5.60 -11.75
N GLY A 116 15.55 4.96 -12.85
CA GLY A 116 16.49 3.84 -12.81
C GLY A 116 15.86 2.47 -12.52
N THR A 117 14.54 2.41 -12.31
CA THR A 117 13.83 1.12 -12.26
C THR A 117 13.89 0.46 -13.64
N GLU A 118 14.43 -0.76 -13.69
CA GLU A 118 14.44 -1.58 -14.91
C GLU A 118 13.34 -2.64 -14.90
N GLU A 119 12.93 -3.11 -13.72
CA GLU A 119 11.85 -4.09 -13.55
C GLU A 119 11.05 -3.81 -12.27
N LEU A 120 9.74 -4.07 -12.34
CA LEU A 120 8.84 -4.15 -11.20
C LEU A 120 8.49 -5.62 -10.93
N ALA A 121 8.34 -5.97 -9.65
CA ALA A 121 7.86 -7.30 -9.23
C ALA A 121 6.81 -7.17 -8.13
N LEU A 122 5.73 -7.95 -8.21
CA LEU A 122 4.63 -7.97 -7.25
C LEU A 122 4.65 -9.30 -6.49
N VAL A 123 4.56 -9.23 -5.17
CA VAL A 123 4.41 -10.38 -4.28
C VAL A 123 3.28 -10.10 -3.30
N VAL A 124 2.36 -11.04 -3.16
CA VAL A 124 1.28 -10.99 -2.17
C VAL A 124 1.41 -12.14 -1.20
N GLU A 125 1.49 -11.83 0.09
CA GLU A 125 1.74 -12.80 1.16
C GLU A 125 0.85 -12.59 2.38
N ASP A 126 0.46 -13.70 3.01
CA ASP A 126 -0.27 -13.78 4.26
C ASP A 126 0.65 -14.36 5.36
N PRO A 127 1.22 -13.53 6.26
CA PRO A 127 2.06 -14.00 7.36
C PRO A 127 1.25 -14.59 8.53
N ASP A 128 -0.08 -14.47 8.52
CA ASP A 128 -0.96 -14.91 9.60
C ASP A 128 -1.47 -16.34 9.37
N ALA A 129 -1.15 -16.95 8.22
CA ALA A 129 -1.50 -18.34 7.95
C ALA A 129 -0.88 -19.34 8.97
N PRO A 130 -1.63 -20.40 9.39
CA PRO A 130 -1.19 -21.31 10.45
C PRO A 130 0.14 -22.04 10.22
N GLY A 131 0.59 -22.13 8.96
CA GLY A 131 1.84 -22.79 8.56
C GLY A 131 3.05 -21.86 8.40
N GLY A 132 2.89 -20.57 8.74
CA GLY A 132 3.84 -19.50 8.40
C GLY A 132 3.38 -18.72 7.17
N THR A 133 4.25 -17.88 6.63
CA THR A 133 3.91 -17.01 5.49
C THR A 133 3.43 -17.80 4.28
N PHE A 134 2.24 -17.48 3.78
CA PHE A 134 1.62 -18.09 2.61
C PHE A 134 1.60 -17.11 1.43
N THR A 135 2.08 -17.55 0.28
CA THR A 135 2.18 -16.74 -0.94
C THR A 135 0.92 -16.88 -1.79
N HIS A 136 0.22 -15.77 -2.02
CA HIS A 136 -1.02 -15.70 -2.78
C HIS A 136 -0.81 -15.28 -4.23
N TRP A 137 0.20 -14.47 -4.53
CA TRP A 137 0.46 -13.99 -5.89
C TRP A 137 1.91 -13.60 -6.08
N VAL A 138 2.48 -13.99 -7.22
CA VAL A 138 3.80 -13.57 -7.66
C VAL A 138 3.69 -13.13 -9.13
N VAL A 139 4.22 -11.95 -9.44
CA VAL A 139 4.38 -11.47 -10.82
C VAL A 139 5.75 -10.81 -10.97
N THR A 140 6.49 -11.20 -12.00
CA THR A 140 7.81 -10.64 -12.34
C THR A 140 7.79 -9.99 -13.73
N ASN A 141 8.91 -9.43 -14.17
CA ASN A 141 9.08 -8.82 -15.49
C ASN A 141 8.09 -7.69 -15.78
N ILE A 142 7.52 -7.05 -14.77
CA ILE A 142 6.59 -5.94 -14.96
C ILE A 142 7.42 -4.74 -15.45
N PRO A 143 7.11 -4.14 -16.61
CA PRO A 143 7.81 -2.97 -17.11
C PRO A 143 7.69 -1.76 -16.17
N PRO A 144 8.72 -0.90 -16.05
CA PRO A 144 8.71 0.26 -15.15
C PRO A 144 7.69 1.34 -15.56
N ASP A 145 7.23 1.34 -16.81
CA ASP A 145 6.18 2.22 -17.32
C ASP A 145 4.76 1.69 -17.06
N ALA A 146 4.61 0.44 -16.60
CA ALA A 146 3.34 -0.08 -16.12
C ALA A 146 2.84 0.74 -14.91
N ARG A 147 1.52 0.88 -14.78
CA ARG A 147 0.88 1.70 -13.74
C ARG A 147 -0.11 0.93 -12.87
N GLY A 148 -0.29 -0.36 -13.12
CA GLY A 148 -1.27 -1.16 -12.43
C GLY A 148 -1.49 -2.54 -13.03
N ALA A 149 -2.42 -3.25 -12.42
CA ALA A 149 -3.05 -4.46 -12.93
C ALA A 149 -4.57 -4.25 -12.93
N GLY A 150 -5.22 -4.62 -14.03
CA GLY A 150 -6.68 -4.67 -14.08
C GLY A 150 -7.24 -5.73 -13.13
N GLU A 151 -8.52 -5.61 -12.80
CA GLU A 151 -9.23 -6.64 -12.04
C GLU A 151 -9.19 -7.99 -12.78
N GLY A 152 -8.71 -9.04 -12.12
CA GLY A 152 -8.56 -10.37 -12.72
C GLY A 152 -7.46 -10.46 -13.79
N GLU A 153 -6.65 -9.42 -13.98
CA GLU A 153 -5.62 -9.36 -15.01
C GLU A 153 -4.21 -9.36 -14.42
N LEU A 154 -3.24 -9.78 -15.23
CA LEU A 154 -1.83 -9.53 -14.95
C LEU A 154 -1.50 -8.06 -15.29
N PRO A 155 -0.53 -7.46 -14.58
CA PRO A 155 0.13 -6.25 -15.05
C PRO A 155 0.58 -6.40 -16.51
N PRO A 156 0.44 -5.38 -17.37
CA PRO A 156 0.91 -5.46 -18.75
C PRO A 156 2.38 -5.85 -18.83
N GLY A 157 2.71 -6.91 -19.58
CA GLY A 157 4.07 -7.44 -19.70
C GLY A 157 4.55 -8.31 -18.53
N GLY A 158 3.78 -8.39 -17.45
CA GLY A 158 4.10 -9.23 -16.29
C GLY A 158 4.03 -10.73 -16.60
N VAL A 159 4.90 -11.49 -15.94
CA VAL A 159 4.99 -12.95 -16.04
C VAL A 159 4.53 -13.56 -14.72
N PRO A 160 3.58 -14.51 -14.73
CA PRO A 160 3.07 -15.11 -13.49
C PRO A 160 4.10 -16.06 -12.86
N GLY A 161 4.30 -15.89 -11.56
CA GLY A 161 5.04 -16.81 -10.71
C GLY A 161 4.14 -17.89 -10.11
N ARG A 162 4.73 -18.78 -9.32
CA ARG A 162 4.05 -19.86 -8.61
C ARG A 162 3.64 -19.41 -7.21
N ASN A 163 2.38 -19.62 -6.86
CA ASN A 163 1.84 -19.39 -5.51
C ASN A 163 1.88 -20.68 -4.67
N ASP A 164 1.59 -20.59 -3.37
CA ASP A 164 1.66 -21.73 -2.45
C ASP A 164 0.46 -22.70 -2.58
N PHE A 165 -0.54 -22.36 -3.39
CA PHE A 165 -1.55 -23.32 -3.87
C PHE A 165 -1.00 -24.25 -4.97
N GLY A 166 0.21 -23.98 -5.48
CA GLY A 166 0.81 -24.73 -6.59
C GLY A 166 0.34 -24.26 -7.97
N GLU A 167 -0.36 -23.12 -8.04
CA GLU A 167 -0.91 -22.53 -9.25
C GLU A 167 -0.03 -21.38 -9.73
N LEU A 168 -0.27 -20.91 -10.96
CA LEU A 168 0.38 -19.72 -11.51
C LEU A 168 -0.54 -18.51 -11.37
N GLY A 169 0.01 -17.41 -10.87
CA GLY A 169 -0.74 -16.16 -10.69
C GLY A 169 -1.51 -16.08 -9.36
N TRP A 170 -2.65 -15.40 -9.39
CA TRP A 170 -3.44 -15.07 -8.20
C TRP A 170 -4.14 -16.31 -7.64
N GLY A 171 -4.02 -16.51 -6.33
CA GLY A 171 -4.95 -17.31 -5.54
C GLY A 171 -5.40 -16.49 -4.36
N GLY A 172 -6.71 -16.27 -4.22
CA GLY A 172 -7.27 -15.34 -3.26
C GLY A 172 -7.22 -15.80 -1.80
N PRO A 173 -7.56 -14.90 -0.86
CA PRO A 173 -7.74 -15.22 0.55
C PRO A 173 -8.61 -16.46 0.79
N GLN A 174 -8.17 -17.32 1.72
CA GLN A 174 -8.95 -18.47 2.19
C GLN A 174 -8.59 -18.83 3.65
N PRO A 175 -8.74 -17.90 4.60
CA PRO A 175 -8.43 -18.18 6.00
C PRO A 175 -9.39 -19.24 6.59
N PRO A 176 -9.01 -19.93 7.68
CA PRO A 176 -9.89 -20.84 8.41
C PRO A 176 -11.21 -20.19 8.88
N VAL A 177 -12.28 -20.96 9.12
CA VAL A 177 -13.56 -20.38 9.62
C VAL A 177 -13.31 -19.96 11.05
N GLY A 178 -13.67 -18.72 11.38
CA GLY A 178 -13.67 -18.23 12.75
C GLY A 178 -12.28 -17.86 13.29
N ASP A 179 -11.27 -17.80 12.42
CA ASP A 179 -10.00 -17.14 12.74
C ASP A 179 -10.17 -15.61 12.75
N ASP A 180 -9.23 -14.92 13.40
CA ASP A 180 -9.11 -13.47 13.28
C ASP A 180 -8.86 -13.08 11.82
N ALA A 181 -9.08 -11.81 11.47
CA ALA A 181 -8.81 -11.36 10.10
C ALA A 181 -7.31 -11.47 9.77
N HIS A 182 -6.99 -12.25 8.74
CA HIS A 182 -5.63 -12.36 8.20
C HIS A 182 -5.26 -11.11 7.41
N ARG A 183 -3.96 -10.78 7.41
CA ARG A 183 -3.41 -9.65 6.67
C ARG A 183 -2.75 -10.12 5.38
N TYR A 184 -3.19 -9.58 4.26
CA TYR A 184 -2.63 -9.85 2.94
C TYR A 184 -1.76 -8.67 2.53
N PHE A 185 -0.45 -8.88 2.52
CA PHE A 185 0.55 -7.86 2.18
C PHE A 185 0.82 -7.89 0.68
N PHE A 186 0.30 -6.91 -0.04
CA PHE A 186 0.67 -6.63 -1.41
C PHE A 186 1.95 -5.79 -1.41
N ARG A 187 3.04 -6.36 -1.95
CA ARG A 187 4.35 -5.72 -2.01
C ARG A 187 4.80 -5.58 -3.44
N LEU A 188 5.00 -4.34 -3.87
CA LEU A 188 5.59 -4.02 -5.16
C LEU A 188 7.05 -3.62 -4.96
N TYR A 189 7.95 -4.24 -5.70
CA TYR A 189 9.38 -3.96 -5.69
C TYR A 189 9.76 -3.24 -6.97
N ALA A 190 10.49 -2.13 -6.85
CA ALA A 190 11.18 -1.49 -7.96
C ALA A 190 12.68 -1.82 -7.87
N VAL A 191 13.22 -2.45 -8.91
CA VAL A 191 14.62 -2.91 -8.94
C VAL A 191 15.41 -2.29 -10.08
N ASP A 192 16.72 -2.10 -9.86
CA ASP A 192 17.65 -1.43 -10.76
C ASP A 192 18.22 -2.33 -11.88
N ARG A 193 17.65 -3.53 -12.05
CA ARG A 193 18.07 -4.52 -13.04
C ARG A 193 16.96 -5.53 -13.31
N PRO A 194 17.03 -6.30 -14.40
CA PRO A 194 16.14 -7.43 -14.59
C PRO A 194 16.46 -8.52 -13.55
N LEU A 195 15.40 -9.08 -12.95
CA LEU A 195 15.52 -10.19 -12.00
C LEU A 195 15.95 -11.49 -12.69
N GLY A 196 15.66 -11.62 -14.00
CA GLY A 196 15.99 -12.80 -14.78
C GLY A 196 15.13 -14.02 -14.41
N LEU A 197 13.93 -13.76 -13.88
CA LEU A 197 12.99 -14.78 -13.41
C LEU A 197 11.97 -15.08 -14.52
N GLY A 198 11.71 -16.37 -14.73
CA GLY A 198 10.72 -16.87 -15.68
C GLY A 198 9.38 -17.20 -15.03
N GLU A 199 8.52 -17.83 -15.82
CA GLU A 199 7.25 -18.38 -15.35
C GLU A 199 7.47 -19.37 -14.20
N GLY A 200 6.62 -19.27 -13.17
CA GLY A 200 6.69 -20.15 -12.00
C GLY A 200 7.75 -19.77 -10.96
N ALA A 201 8.39 -18.61 -11.08
CA ALA A 201 9.23 -18.05 -10.02
C ALA A 201 8.44 -17.92 -8.69
N THR A 202 9.12 -18.16 -7.57
CA THR A 202 8.53 -18.09 -6.23
C THR A 202 8.76 -16.72 -5.59
N ALA A 203 8.03 -16.42 -4.52
CA ALA A 203 8.27 -15.22 -3.71
C ALA A 203 9.69 -15.19 -3.11
N GLU A 204 10.27 -16.36 -2.81
CA GLU A 204 11.65 -16.47 -2.35
C GLU A 204 12.65 -16.11 -3.45
N ASP A 205 12.44 -16.60 -4.68
CA ASP A 205 13.27 -16.24 -5.83
C ASP A 205 13.27 -14.73 -6.08
N VAL A 206 12.08 -14.10 -6.02
CA VAL A 206 11.94 -12.64 -6.16
C VAL A 206 12.72 -11.92 -5.06
N ARG A 207 12.57 -12.31 -3.80
CA ARG A 207 13.31 -11.69 -2.68
C ARG A 207 14.81 -11.86 -2.83
N ALA A 208 15.27 -13.04 -3.24
CA ALA A 208 16.68 -13.33 -3.42
C ALA A 208 17.27 -12.48 -4.57
N ALA A 209 16.57 -12.38 -5.69
CA ALA A 209 17.01 -11.63 -6.86
C ALA A 209 16.93 -10.10 -6.64
N ALA A 210 15.93 -9.62 -5.90
CA ALA A 210 15.74 -8.19 -5.60
C ALA A 210 16.62 -7.69 -4.44
N LYS A 211 17.28 -8.61 -3.72
CA LYS A 211 18.16 -8.28 -2.60
C LYS A 211 19.28 -7.35 -3.07
N ASP A 212 19.50 -6.27 -2.32
CA ASP A 212 20.50 -5.22 -2.60
C ASP A 212 20.29 -4.43 -3.92
N HIS A 213 19.25 -4.77 -4.70
CA HIS A 213 18.88 -4.13 -5.98
C HIS A 213 17.57 -3.35 -5.92
N THR A 214 16.89 -3.36 -4.77
CA THR A 214 15.63 -2.65 -4.57
C THR A 214 15.87 -1.14 -4.42
N LEU A 215 15.33 -0.36 -5.36
CA LEU A 215 15.32 1.10 -5.30
C LEU A 215 14.20 1.64 -4.40
N ALA A 216 13.00 1.06 -4.49
CA ALA A 216 11.86 1.39 -3.65
C ALA A 216 10.92 0.20 -3.47
N ARG A 217 10.04 0.27 -2.47
CA ARG A 217 8.94 -0.68 -2.28
C ARG A 217 7.64 0.06 -2.02
N GLY A 218 6.55 -0.46 -2.56
CA GLY A 218 5.19 -0.08 -2.22
C GLY A 218 4.52 -1.19 -1.45
N ASN A 219 3.72 -0.83 -0.45
CA ASN A 219 2.98 -1.78 0.38
C ASN A 219 1.50 -1.37 0.44
N LEU A 220 0.63 -2.36 0.35
CA LEU A 220 -0.80 -2.24 0.61
C LEU A 220 -1.22 -3.47 1.41
N VAL A 221 -1.97 -3.29 2.49
CA VAL A 221 -2.44 -4.39 3.33
C VAL A 221 -3.96 -4.50 3.20
N GLY A 222 -4.43 -5.68 2.79
CA GLY A 222 -5.83 -6.04 2.83
C GLY A 222 -6.13 -6.95 4.01
N LEU A 223 -7.33 -6.87 4.57
CA LEU A 223 -7.80 -7.77 5.63
C LEU A 223 -8.89 -8.71 5.09
N PHE A 224 -8.88 -9.97 5.50
CA PHE A 224 -9.96 -10.90 5.16
C PHE A 224 -10.19 -11.92 6.29
N ALA A 225 -11.45 -12.25 6.55
CA ALA A 225 -11.90 -13.23 7.54
C ALA A 225 -13.12 -13.99 6.99
N ARG A 226 -13.42 -15.19 7.52
CA ARG A 226 -14.63 -15.94 7.17
C ARG A 226 -15.36 -16.50 8.39
#